data_AF-A0A9P0CDV3-F1
#
_entry.id   AF-A0A9P0CDV3-F1
#
_cell.length_a   1.000
_cell.length_b   1.000
_cell.length_c   1.000
_cell.angle_alpha   90.00
_cell.angle_beta   90.00
_cell.angle_gamma   90.00
#
_symmetry.space_group_name_H-M   'P 1'
#
loop_
_entity.id
_entity.type
_entity.pdbx_description
1 polymer ?
#
loop_
_entity_poly.entity_id
_entity_poly.type
_entity_poly.pdbx_seq_one_letter_code
_entity_poly.pdbx_strand_id
1 'polypeptide(L)'
;MELCAHCGKQFSHKSDFYRHLRNVHKIEPVLKNNIKCLDCDSVHKTYEQLRNHYVTIHNYEIFKEVTKFNTEGEFATWKDNKEKKM
;
A
#
# COMPACT_ATOMS: atom_id res chain seq x y z
N MET A 1 6.30 -17.48 2.11
CA MET A 1 7.45 -18.00 1.35
C MET A 1 7.35 -17.47 -0.06
N GLU A 2 8.42 -16.89 -0.60
CA GLU A 2 8.47 -16.31 -1.96
C GLU A 2 9.33 -17.22 -2.86
N LEU A 3 8.89 -17.43 -4.11
CA LEU A 3 9.58 -18.27 -5.10
C LEU A 3 10.13 -17.38 -6.23
N CYS A 4 11.40 -17.55 -6.56
CA CYS A 4 11.99 -16.89 -7.73
C CYS A 4 11.57 -17.58 -9.02
N ALA A 5 10.83 -16.88 -9.88
CA ALA A 5 10.43 -17.41 -11.19
C ALA A 5 11.61 -17.62 -12.16
N HIS A 6 12.75 -16.96 -11.93
CA HIS A 6 13.92 -17.06 -12.81
C HIS A 6 14.85 -18.25 -12.49
N CYS A 7 14.86 -18.72 -11.25
CA CYS A 7 15.78 -19.79 -10.83
C CYS A 7 15.17 -20.83 -9.88
N GLY A 8 13.89 -20.72 -9.53
CA GLY A 8 13.18 -21.67 -8.67
C GLY A 8 13.59 -21.66 -7.20
N LYS A 9 14.49 -20.76 -6.75
CA LYS A 9 14.84 -20.66 -5.33
C LYS A 9 13.68 -20.14 -4.49
N GLN A 10 13.49 -20.74 -3.32
CA GLN A 10 12.47 -20.37 -2.35
C GLN A 10 13.09 -19.66 -1.15
N PHE A 11 12.40 -18.65 -0.63
CA PHE A 11 12.84 -17.82 0.48
C PHE A 11 11.74 -17.68 1.53
N SER A 12 12.12 -17.79 2.81
CA SER A 12 11.19 -17.65 3.94
C SER A 12 10.78 -16.19 4.19
N HIS A 13 11.67 -15.23 3.90
CA HIS A 13 11.43 -13.80 4.10
C HIS A 13 11.49 -13.01 2.79
N LYS A 14 10.62 -12.01 2.66
CA LYS A 14 10.59 -11.08 1.51
C LYS A 14 11.89 -10.30 1.35
N SER A 15 12.52 -9.91 2.46
CA SER A 15 13.81 -9.20 2.45
C SER A 15 14.90 -10.01 1.74
N ASP A 16 14.99 -11.31 2.05
CA ASP A 16 15.96 -12.20 1.44
C ASP A 16 15.66 -12.44 -0.04
N PHE A 17 14.38 -12.64 -0.38
CA PHE A 17 13.95 -12.77 -1.77
C PHE A 17 14.29 -11.53 -2.60
N TYR A 18 14.01 -10.33 -2.09
CA TYR A 18 14.32 -9.08 -2.76
C TYR A 18 15.82 -8.84 -2.92
N ARG A 19 16.62 -9.18 -1.89
CA ARG A 19 18.08 -9.16 -2.00
C ARG A 19 18.58 -10.11 -3.08
N HIS A 20 17.99 -11.30 -3.17
CA HIS A 20 18.29 -12.27 -4.21
C HIS A 20 17.99 -11.72 -5.62
N LEU A 21 16.80 -11.15 -5.84
CA LEU A 21 16.42 -10.56 -7.13
C LEU A 21 17.40 -9.46 -7.56
N ARG A 22 17.78 -8.55 -6.64
CA ARG A 22 18.75 -7.49 -6.93
C ARG A 22 20.13 -8.03 -7.28
N ASN A 23 20.65 -8.97 -6.47
CA ASN A 23 22.04 -9.38 -6.60
C ASN A 23 22.26 -10.35 -7.76
N VAL A 24 21.34 -11.31 -7.94
CA VAL A 24 21.46 -12.41 -8.90
C VAL A 24 20.83 -12.07 -10.24
N HIS A 25 19.65 -11.45 -10.24
CA HIS A 25 18.89 -11.18 -11.46
C HIS A 25 18.94 -9.71 -11.89
N LYS A 26 19.55 -8.82 -11.10
CA LYS A 26 19.59 -7.37 -11.34
C LYS A 26 18.19 -6.76 -11.52
N ILE A 27 17.20 -7.35 -10.86
CA ILE A 27 15.82 -6.88 -10.84
C ILE A 27 15.61 -6.07 -9.56
N GLU A 28 15.19 -4.81 -9.70
CA GLU A 28 14.72 -4.01 -8.57
C GLU A 28 13.25 -4.34 -8.28
N PRO A 29 12.96 -5.03 -7.15
CA PRO A 29 11.59 -5.36 -6.82
C PRO A 29 10.82 -4.10 -6.42
N VAL A 30 9.63 -3.93 -7.00
CA VAL A 30 8.74 -2.82 -6.65
C VAL A 30 8.28 -3.01 -5.20
N LEU A 31 8.79 -2.16 -4.31
CA LEU A 31 8.36 -2.10 -2.93
C LEU A 31 6.93 -1.51 -2.91
N LYS A 32 5.92 -2.37 -2.92
CA LYS A 32 4.49 -2.00 -2.77
C LYS A 32 4.15 -1.25 -1.48
N ASN A 33 5.13 -0.94 -0.63
CA ASN A 33 4.90 -0.38 0.69
C ASN A 33 5.05 1.14 0.73
N ASN A 34 5.36 1.80 -0.38
CA ASN A 34 5.57 3.24 -0.38
C ASN A 34 4.27 3.98 -0.72
N ILE A 35 3.74 4.73 0.25
CA ILE A 35 2.58 5.60 0.10
C ILE A 35 3.08 7.04 0.04
N LYS A 36 2.83 7.72 -1.08
CA LYS A 36 3.22 9.12 -1.27
C LYS A 36 2.21 10.05 -0.59
N CYS A 37 2.70 11.13 -0.02
CA CYS A 37 1.85 12.27 0.30
C CYS A 37 1.36 12.93 -1.00
N LEU A 38 0.12 13.46 -0.99
CA LEU A 38 -0.42 14.19 -2.14
C LEU A 38 -0.04 15.67 -2.13
N ASP A 39 0.37 16.20 -0.98
CA ASP A 39 0.67 17.62 -0.78
C ASP A 39 2.18 17.90 -0.71
N CYS A 40 3.03 16.87 -0.70
CA CYS A 40 4.48 17.01 -0.76
C CYS A 40 5.18 15.73 -1.26
N ASP A 41 6.50 15.80 -1.46
CA ASP A 41 7.31 14.69 -1.97
C ASP A 41 7.64 13.60 -0.92
N SER A 42 7.03 13.65 0.26
CA SER A 42 7.30 12.67 1.32
C SER A 42 6.71 11.29 0.98
N VAL A 43 7.43 10.23 1.41
CA VAL A 43 7.06 8.83 1.15
C VAL A 43 7.08 8.05 2.45
N HIS A 44 6.01 7.31 2.72
CA HIS A 44 5.77 6.59 3.96
C HIS A 44 5.59 5.10 3.71
N LYS A 45 5.97 4.25 4.69
CA LYS A 45 5.92 2.79 4.53
C LYS A 45 4.58 2.17 4.95
N THR A 46 3.78 2.91 5.73
CA THR A 46 2.49 2.46 6.26
C THR A 46 1.48 3.61 6.30
N TYR A 47 0.20 3.26 6.46
CA TYR A 47 -0.89 4.23 6.63
C TYR A 47 -0.70 5.09 7.88
N GLU A 48 -0.25 4.51 9.00
CA GLU A 48 -0.07 5.23 10.26
C GLU A 48 1.03 6.30 10.14
N GLN A 49 2.10 5.99 9.41
CA GLN A 49 3.18 6.93 9.12
C GLN A 49 2.68 8.11 8.27
N LEU A 50 1.91 7.81 7.21
CA LEU A 50 1.31 8.84 6.38
C LEU A 50 0.32 9.69 7.18
N ARG A 51 -0.56 9.08 7.97
CA ARG A 51 -1.53 9.79 8.82
C ARG A 51 -0.83 10.73 9.79
N ASN A 52 0.20 10.26 10.48
CA ASN A 52 0.95 11.10 11.41
C ASN A 52 1.66 12.24 10.69
N HIS A 53 2.22 11.99 9.51
CA HIS A 53 2.78 13.04 8.66
C HIS A 53 1.74 14.11 8.29
N TYR A 54 0.53 13.70 7.92
CA TYR A 54 -0.55 14.64 7.65
C TYR A 54 -0.94 15.49 8.86
N VAL A 55 -1.00 14.89 10.05
CA VAL A 55 -1.29 15.63 11.28
C VAL A 55 -0.16 16.59 11.64
N THR A 56 1.11 16.19 11.53
CA THR A 56 2.24 16.98 12.04
C THR A 56 2.79 17.99 11.03
N ILE A 57 2.71 17.72 9.73
CA ILE A 57 3.28 18.56 8.67
C ILE A 57 2.20 19.37 7.94
N HIS A 58 1.05 18.76 7.69
CA HIS A 58 -0.05 19.39 6.93
C HIS A 58 -1.21 19.86 7.82
N ASN A 59 -1.19 19.53 9.11
CA ASN A 59 -2.25 19.82 10.07
C ASN A 59 -3.63 19.30 9.63
N TYR A 60 -3.66 18.14 8.97
CA TYR A 60 -4.89 17.46 8.55
C TYR A 60 -5.15 16.24 9.44
N GLU A 61 -6.39 16.13 9.93
CA GLU A 61 -6.85 14.91 10.57
C GLU A 61 -7.44 13.94 9.53
N ILE A 62 -6.73 12.84 9.29
CA ILE A 62 -7.20 11.77 8.43
C ILE A 62 -7.90 10.70 9.28
N PHE A 63 -9.12 10.36 8.89
CA PHE A 63 -9.93 9.32 9.52
C PHE A 63 -10.10 8.14 8.57
N LYS A 64 -10.04 6.94 9.15
CA LYS A 64 -10.31 5.69 8.44
C LYS A 64 -11.73 5.23 8.75
N GLU A 65 -12.62 5.30 7.77
CA GLU A 65 -13.95 4.72 7.85
C GLU A 65 -13.92 3.29 7.26
N VAL A 66 -14.39 2.31 8.02
CA VAL A 66 -14.51 0.92 7.56
C VAL A 66 -15.97 0.51 7.63
N THR A 67 -16.61 0.42 6.47
CA THR A 67 -18.00 -0.06 6.32
C THR A 67 -18.00 -1.49 5.82
N LYS A 68 -18.88 -2.32 6.39
CA LYS A 68 -19.10 -3.69 5.94
C LYS A 68 -20.43 -3.75 5.20
N PHE A 69 -20.45 -4.51 4.12
CA PHE A 69 -21.64 -4.74 3.29
C PHE A 69 -21.88 -6.23 3.26
N ASN A 70 -23.15 -6.64 3.34
CA ASN A 70 -23.51 -8.05 3.33
C ASN A 70 -23.62 -8.59 1.91
N THR A 71 -23.83 -7.70 0.93
CA THR A 71 -23.91 -8.03 -0.49
C THR A 71 -23.12 -7.05 -1.34
N GLU A 72 -22.71 -7.49 -2.53
CA GLU A 72 -22.04 -6.64 -3.52
C GLU A 72 -22.95 -5.49 -3.99
N GLY A 73 -24.28 -5.73 -4.07
CA GLY A 73 -25.26 -4.71 -4.44
C GLY A 73 -25.37 -3.56 -3.43
N GLU A 74 -25.29 -3.86 -2.12
CA GLU A 74 -25.21 -2.85 -1.07
C GLU A 74 -23.94 -2.00 -1.20
N PHE A 75 -22.79 -2.64 -1.46
CA PHE A 75 -21.53 -1.93 -1.69
C PHE A 75 -21.62 -1.01 -2.92
N ALA A 76 -22.14 -1.51 -4.04
CA ALA A 76 -22.28 -0.72 -5.27
C ALA A 76 -23.18 0.50 -5.08
N THR A 77 -24.30 0.33 -4.37
CA THR A 77 -25.23 1.44 -4.06
C THR A 77 -24.58 2.47 -3.15
N TRP A 78 -23.87 2.04 -2.10
CA TRP A 78 -23.13 2.95 -1.23
C TRP A 78 -22.04 3.71 -1.99
N LYS A 79 -21.29 3.01 -2.86
CA LYS A 79 -20.21 3.58 -3.65
C LYS A 79 -20.70 4.70 -4.58
N ASP A 80 -21.74 4.42 -5.37
CA ASP A 80 -22.34 5.40 -6.29
C ASP A 80 -22.82 6.65 -5.55
N ASN A 81 -23.45 6.47 -4.38
CA ASN A 81 -23.90 7.59 -3.55
C ASN A 81 -22.77 8.42 -2.94
N LYS A 82 -21.62 7.81 -2.60
CA LYS A 82 -20.46 8.52 -2.05
C LYS A 82 -19.72 9.30 -3.14
N GLU A 83 -19.51 8.70 -4.31
CA GLU A 83 -18.81 9.34 -5.43
C GLU A 83 -19.61 10.49 -6.04
N LYS A 84 -20.96 10.43 -6.03
CA LYS A 84 -21.83 11.54 -6.47
C LYS A 84 -21.89 12.74 -5.52
N LYS A 85 -21.37 12.62 -4.29
CA LYS A 85 -21.43 13.66 -3.26
C LYS A 85 -20.10 14.41 -3.07
N MET A 86 -19.02 14.00 -3.74
CA MET A 86 -17.76 14.74 -3.86
C MET A 86 -17.80 15.63 -5.10
#